data_AF-A0A3P9CWG7-F1
#
_entry.id   AF-A0A3P9CWG7-F1
#
_cell.length_a   1.000
_cell.length_b   1.000
_cell.length_c   1.000
_cell.angle_alpha   90.00
_cell.angle_beta   90.00
_cell.angle_gamma   90.00
#
_symmetry.space_group_name_H-M   'P 1'
#
loop_
_entity.id
_entity.type
_entity.pdbx_description
1 polymer ?
#
loop_
_entity_poly.entity_id
_entity_poly.type
_entity_poly.pdbx_seq_one_letter_code
_entity_poly.pdbx_strand_id
1 'polypeptide(L)'
;MERCMLPCSYGGRDVVIHWHQVSAGDITVHSFYHNKDQLEHQNQRFRGRTSLFNDQISTGNASLQLTKVEVRDEGKYKCYTSTINGNMESFINLKADAPIQKVSIQQVGNIITCSSEGIYPKPELTWSTSPSSNVTSKNITVQPTERLLYNISSSLIPSSSDRDLKYSCTISTRRNGEKATLFKPNPPNDSSQSLHPNQLRATIGGIIGGLFVIAVLAAVLWWMKIKGRFLRSPY
;
A
#
# COMPACT_ATOMS: atom_id res chain seq x y z
N MET A 1 -3.61 3.30 -16.28
CA MET A 1 -4.69 3.64 -17.24
C MET A 1 -4.05 3.97 -18.57
N GLU A 2 -4.16 3.09 -19.56
CA GLU A 2 -3.26 3.16 -20.71
C GLU A 2 -3.91 3.74 -21.96
N ARG A 3 -5.16 3.34 -22.31
CA ARG A 3 -5.87 3.83 -23.51
C ARG A 3 -7.39 3.75 -23.31
N CYS A 4 -8.13 4.64 -23.96
CA CYS A 4 -9.60 4.63 -24.02
C CYS A 4 -10.04 4.92 -25.46
N MET A 5 -11.16 4.34 -25.89
CA MET A 5 -11.77 4.59 -27.20
C MET A 5 -13.12 5.29 -27.00
N LEU A 6 -13.29 6.43 -27.66
CA LEU A 6 -14.55 7.17 -27.72
C LEU A 6 -15.25 6.81 -29.02
N PRO A 7 -16.37 6.06 -28.98
CA PRO A 7 -17.02 5.56 -30.18
C PRO A 7 -17.71 6.68 -30.94
N CYS A 8 -17.54 6.70 -32.26
CA CYS A 8 -18.29 7.56 -33.17
C CYS A 8 -18.35 6.91 -34.55
N SER A 9 -19.50 7.01 -35.20
CA SER A 9 -19.69 6.51 -36.56
C SER A 9 -20.41 7.55 -37.41
N TYR A 10 -20.25 7.40 -38.73
CA TYR A 10 -20.88 8.28 -39.71
C TYR A 10 -21.27 7.49 -40.97
N GLY A 11 -22.18 8.07 -41.76
CA GLY A 11 -22.55 7.55 -43.07
C GLY A 11 -22.33 8.59 -44.17
N GLY A 12 -21.79 8.17 -45.31
CA GLY A 12 -21.51 9.05 -46.44
C GLY A 12 -20.05 9.02 -46.88
N ARG A 13 -19.70 9.89 -47.83
CA ARG A 13 -18.34 10.06 -48.36
C ARG A 13 -17.82 11.46 -48.04
N ASP A 14 -16.54 11.70 -48.31
CA ASP A 14 -15.86 12.98 -48.15
C ASP A 14 -16.00 13.56 -46.73
N VAL A 15 -15.66 12.73 -45.74
CA VAL A 15 -15.88 13.07 -44.34
C VAL A 15 -14.91 14.14 -43.83
N VAL A 16 -15.46 15.05 -43.04
CA VAL A 16 -14.73 15.89 -42.08
C VAL A 16 -15.11 15.43 -40.69
N ILE A 17 -14.12 15.19 -39.82
CA ILE A 17 -14.31 14.72 -38.45
C ILE A 17 -13.68 15.73 -37.49
N HIS A 18 -14.44 16.18 -36.50
CA HIS A 18 -13.93 17.00 -35.40
C HIS A 18 -14.34 16.40 -34.06
N TRP A 19 -13.35 16.21 -33.20
CA TRP A 19 -13.56 15.87 -31.81
C TRP A 19 -13.30 17.09 -30.93
N HIS A 20 -14.25 17.39 -30.05
CA HIS A 20 -14.17 18.46 -29.07
C HIS A 20 -14.46 17.96 -27.67
N GLN A 21 -13.81 18.53 -26.65
CA GLN A 21 -14.18 18.32 -25.24
C GLN A 21 -15.05 19.49 -24.79
N VAL A 22 -16.37 19.30 -24.88
CA VAL A 22 -17.39 20.33 -24.61
C VAL A 22 -17.31 20.82 -23.17
N SER A 23 -17.14 19.90 -22.21
CA SER A 23 -17.09 20.24 -20.78
C SER A 23 -15.86 21.07 -20.37
N ALA A 24 -14.88 21.22 -21.26
CA ALA A 24 -13.67 22.02 -21.04
C ALA A 24 -13.64 23.30 -21.89
N GLY A 25 -14.81 23.81 -22.29
CA GLY A 25 -14.93 25.02 -23.13
C GLY A 25 -14.78 24.73 -24.63
N ASP A 26 -15.29 23.58 -25.09
CA ASP A 26 -15.29 23.14 -26.50
C ASP A 26 -13.91 23.09 -27.17
N ILE A 27 -12.87 22.74 -26.39
CA ILE A 27 -11.50 22.65 -26.91
C ILE A 27 -11.34 21.55 -27.95
N THR A 28 -10.55 21.83 -28.99
CA THR A 28 -10.25 20.87 -30.07
C THR A 28 -9.38 19.72 -29.59
N VAL A 29 -9.92 18.51 -29.67
CA VAL A 29 -9.27 17.25 -29.24
C VAL A 29 -8.54 16.60 -30.40
N HIS A 30 -9.18 16.54 -31.57
CA HIS A 30 -8.63 15.95 -32.79
C HIS A 30 -9.43 16.44 -34.00
N SER A 31 -8.81 16.49 -35.18
CA SER A 31 -9.49 16.88 -36.42
C SER A 31 -8.93 16.11 -37.60
N PHE A 32 -9.79 15.73 -38.54
CA PHE A 32 -9.44 15.01 -39.75
C PHE A 32 -10.23 15.55 -40.92
N TYR A 33 -9.53 15.92 -41.98
CA TYR A 33 -10.11 16.35 -43.26
C TYR A 33 -9.03 16.35 -44.34
N HIS A 34 -9.44 16.29 -45.62
CA HIS A 34 -8.53 16.05 -46.75
C HIS A 34 -7.72 14.74 -46.60
N ASN A 35 -8.37 13.69 -46.10
CA ASN A 35 -7.79 12.34 -45.92
C ASN A 35 -6.54 12.31 -45.03
N LYS A 36 -6.42 13.22 -44.08
CA LYS A 36 -5.30 13.27 -43.11
C LYS A 36 -5.71 13.89 -41.78
N ASP A 37 -4.97 13.57 -40.75
CA ASP A 37 -5.06 14.23 -39.44
C ASP A 37 -4.58 15.68 -39.54
N GLN A 38 -5.30 16.57 -38.86
CA GLN A 38 -5.13 18.03 -38.93
C GLN A 38 -4.89 18.55 -37.51
N LEU A 39 -3.65 18.44 -37.06
CA LEU A 39 -3.27 18.60 -35.65
C LEU A 39 -2.77 20.01 -35.29
N GLU A 40 -2.73 20.94 -36.25
CA GLU A 40 -2.21 22.29 -36.04
C GLU A 40 -2.91 23.03 -34.89
N HIS A 41 -4.25 22.98 -34.90
CA HIS A 41 -5.10 23.62 -33.88
C HIS A 41 -5.49 22.69 -32.73
N GLN A 42 -4.84 21.52 -32.62
CA GLN A 42 -5.09 20.60 -31.51
C GLN A 42 -4.65 21.23 -30.20
N ASN A 43 -5.54 21.20 -29.20
CA ASN A 43 -5.23 21.69 -27.87
C ASN A 43 -4.03 20.93 -27.28
N GLN A 44 -3.11 21.66 -26.64
CA GLN A 44 -1.85 21.12 -26.12
C GLN A 44 -2.03 19.89 -25.24
N ARG A 45 -3.14 19.80 -24.49
CA ARG A 45 -3.45 18.66 -23.61
C ARG A 45 -3.61 17.33 -24.35
N PHE A 46 -3.95 17.35 -25.63
CA PHE A 46 -4.22 16.16 -26.44
C PHE A 46 -3.11 15.83 -27.44
N ARG A 47 -2.09 16.69 -27.56
CA ARG A 47 -0.97 16.49 -28.49
C ARG A 47 -0.23 15.18 -28.23
N GLY A 48 -0.09 14.38 -29.28
CA GLY A 48 0.57 13.07 -29.22
C GLY A 48 -0.17 12.01 -28.38
N ARG A 49 -1.43 12.28 -28.03
CA ARG A 49 -2.26 11.38 -27.20
C ARG A 49 -3.48 10.84 -27.94
N THR A 50 -3.85 11.43 -29.07
CA THR A 50 -5.06 11.06 -29.82
C THR A 50 -4.75 10.54 -31.22
N SER A 51 -5.57 9.62 -31.70
CA SER A 51 -5.53 9.09 -33.07
C SER A 51 -6.91 8.61 -33.49
N LEU A 52 -7.23 8.73 -34.78
CA LEU A 52 -8.35 8.03 -35.39
C LEU A 52 -7.90 6.66 -35.95
N PHE A 53 -8.87 5.79 -36.20
CA PHE A 53 -8.64 4.52 -36.90
C PHE A 53 -8.66 4.77 -38.41
N ASN A 54 -7.56 5.34 -38.92
CA ASN A 54 -7.47 5.84 -40.30
C ASN A 54 -7.80 4.77 -41.37
N ASP A 55 -7.47 3.51 -41.09
CA ASP A 55 -7.80 2.35 -41.93
C ASP A 55 -9.31 2.03 -41.99
N GLN A 56 -10.08 2.50 -41.01
CA GLN A 56 -11.51 2.23 -40.85
C GLN A 56 -12.39 3.44 -41.16
N ILE A 57 -11.81 4.61 -41.43
CA ILE A 57 -12.56 5.83 -41.79
C ILE A 57 -13.44 5.55 -43.02
N SER A 58 -12.91 4.92 -44.06
CA SER A 58 -13.66 4.58 -45.29
C SER A 58 -14.91 3.72 -45.05
N THR A 59 -14.95 3.00 -43.92
CA THR A 59 -16.09 2.17 -43.50
C THR A 59 -17.06 2.87 -42.53
N GLY A 60 -16.85 4.17 -42.28
CA GLY A 60 -17.71 4.97 -41.41
C GLY A 60 -17.26 5.03 -39.94
N ASN A 61 -16.04 4.60 -39.60
CA ASN A 61 -15.53 4.69 -38.23
C ASN A 61 -14.83 6.04 -37.99
N ALA A 62 -15.42 6.87 -37.12
CA ALA A 62 -14.86 8.15 -36.67
C ALA A 62 -14.40 8.09 -35.20
N SER A 63 -14.22 6.89 -34.64
CA SER A 63 -13.90 6.71 -33.23
C SER A 63 -12.51 7.25 -32.90
N LEU A 64 -12.39 7.88 -31.73
CA LEU A 64 -11.15 8.46 -31.25
C LEU A 64 -10.49 7.52 -30.24
N GLN A 65 -9.23 7.18 -30.46
CA GLN A 65 -8.40 6.57 -29.44
C GLN A 65 -7.65 7.67 -28.67
N LEU A 66 -7.82 7.71 -27.35
CA LEU A 66 -7.08 8.57 -26.42
C LEU A 66 -6.13 7.72 -25.57
N THR A 67 -4.86 8.11 -25.47
CA THR A 67 -3.81 7.39 -24.75
C THR A 67 -3.29 8.20 -23.56
N LYS A 68 -2.67 7.51 -22.59
CA LYS A 68 -2.16 8.11 -21.35
C LYS A 68 -3.23 8.90 -20.61
N VAL A 69 -4.43 8.33 -20.48
CA VAL A 69 -5.63 9.01 -19.95
C VAL A 69 -5.37 9.56 -18.55
N GLU A 70 -5.79 10.80 -18.31
CA GLU A 70 -5.69 11.52 -17.04
C GLU A 70 -7.07 11.89 -16.50
N VAL A 71 -7.16 12.19 -15.20
CA VAL A 71 -8.42 12.62 -14.56
C VAL A 71 -9.01 13.85 -15.25
N ARG A 72 -8.17 14.77 -15.73
CA ARG A 72 -8.62 16.00 -16.42
C ARG A 72 -9.31 15.72 -17.75
N ASP A 73 -9.12 14.52 -18.33
CA ASP A 73 -9.78 14.15 -19.57
C ASP A 73 -11.23 13.71 -19.31
N GLU A 74 -11.63 13.41 -18.07
CA GLU A 74 -13.03 13.18 -17.71
C GLU A 74 -13.89 14.34 -18.20
N GLY A 75 -15.00 14.03 -18.87
CA GLY A 75 -15.86 15.05 -19.44
C GLY A 75 -16.75 14.58 -20.57
N LYS A 76 -17.52 15.54 -21.09
CA LYS A 76 -18.39 15.35 -22.25
C LYS A 76 -17.63 15.72 -23.51
N TYR A 77 -17.56 14.79 -24.44
CA TYR A 77 -16.95 14.94 -25.75
C TYR A 77 -18.05 15.02 -26.82
N LYS A 78 -17.77 15.77 -27.88
CA LYS A 78 -18.59 15.89 -29.08
C LYS A 78 -17.78 15.37 -30.26
N CYS A 79 -18.32 14.38 -30.96
CA CYS A 79 -17.88 14.00 -32.29
C CYS A 79 -18.80 14.67 -33.30
N TYR A 80 -18.26 15.59 -34.07
CA TYR A 80 -18.92 16.22 -35.20
C TYR A 80 -18.40 15.57 -36.49
N THR A 81 -19.31 15.15 -37.35
CA THR A 81 -18.99 14.64 -38.68
C THR A 81 -19.79 15.40 -39.74
N SER A 82 -19.13 15.75 -40.83
CA SER A 82 -19.77 16.37 -42.00
C SER A 82 -19.45 15.52 -43.22
N THR A 83 -20.49 15.17 -43.98
CA THR A 83 -20.38 14.44 -45.24
C THR A 83 -21.26 15.08 -46.30
N ILE A 84 -21.20 14.56 -47.53
CA ILE A 84 -22.13 14.92 -48.60
C ILE A 84 -23.62 14.69 -48.25
N ASN A 85 -23.90 13.84 -47.26
CA ASN A 85 -25.26 13.54 -46.81
C ASN A 85 -25.75 14.50 -45.72
N GLY A 86 -24.89 15.37 -45.21
CA GLY A 86 -25.17 16.31 -44.14
C GLY A 86 -24.25 16.14 -42.93
N ASN A 87 -24.61 16.84 -41.86
CA ASN A 87 -23.82 16.92 -40.64
C ASN A 87 -24.48 16.11 -39.51
N MET A 88 -23.66 15.48 -38.67
CA MET A 88 -24.11 14.73 -37.52
C MET A 88 -23.24 15.04 -36.29
N GLU A 89 -23.87 15.11 -35.14
CA GLU A 89 -23.20 15.23 -33.85
C GLU A 89 -23.55 14.05 -32.94
N SER A 90 -22.55 13.52 -32.25
CA SER A 90 -22.73 12.53 -31.18
C SER A 90 -21.94 12.94 -29.94
N PHE A 91 -22.45 12.57 -28.77
CA PHE A 91 -21.87 12.98 -27.49
C PHE A 91 -21.50 11.77 -26.63
N ILE A 92 -20.27 11.78 -26.12
CA ILE A 92 -19.70 10.69 -25.32
C ILE A 92 -19.27 11.25 -23.96
N ASN A 93 -19.65 10.61 -22.86
CA ASN A 93 -19.19 10.99 -21.52
C ASN A 93 -18.04 10.06 -21.10
N LEU A 94 -16.82 10.58 -21.10
CA LEU A 94 -15.66 9.87 -20.56
C LEU A 94 -15.63 10.02 -19.04
N LYS A 95 -15.51 8.90 -18.32
CA LYS A 95 -15.29 8.87 -16.87
C LYS A 95 -13.92 8.27 -16.57
N ALA A 96 -13.11 9.01 -15.82
CA ALA A 96 -11.78 8.55 -15.42
C ALA A 96 -11.90 7.69 -14.16
N ASP A 97 -11.03 6.68 -14.03
CA ASP A 97 -11.08 5.75 -12.91
C ASP A 97 -9.69 5.18 -12.59
N ALA A 98 -9.13 5.54 -11.43
CA ALA A 98 -7.89 4.98 -10.92
C ALA A 98 -8.21 4.07 -9.73
N PRO A 99 -8.33 2.75 -9.96
CA PRO A 99 -8.72 1.82 -8.92
C PRO A 99 -7.65 1.70 -7.85
N ILE A 100 -8.08 1.33 -6.65
CA ILE A 100 -7.15 1.02 -5.56
C ILE A 100 -6.37 -0.24 -5.95
N GLN A 101 -5.04 -0.14 -6.04
CA GLN A 101 -4.18 -1.28 -6.39
C GLN A 101 -3.60 -1.97 -5.16
N LYS A 102 -3.20 -1.19 -4.15
CA LYS A 102 -2.55 -1.71 -2.96
C LYS A 102 -2.85 -0.83 -1.76
N VAL A 103 -3.27 -1.47 -0.67
CA VAL A 103 -3.38 -0.82 0.64
C VAL A 103 -2.21 -1.26 1.50
N SER A 104 -1.47 -0.30 2.03
CA SER A 104 -0.38 -0.53 2.97
C SER A 104 -0.89 -0.38 4.39
N ILE A 105 -0.53 -1.31 5.27
CA ILE A 105 -0.72 -1.18 6.71
C ILE A 105 0.62 -1.47 7.38
N GLN A 106 1.09 -0.54 8.20
CA GLN A 106 2.40 -0.61 8.84
C GLN A 106 2.31 -0.10 10.27
N GLN A 107 3.19 -0.60 11.14
CA GLN A 107 3.31 -0.13 12.51
C GLN A 107 4.70 0.47 12.73
N VAL A 108 4.73 1.72 13.21
CA VAL A 108 5.95 2.43 13.61
C VAL A 108 5.78 2.85 15.06
N GLY A 109 6.57 2.25 15.96
CA GLY A 109 6.37 2.40 17.40
C GLY A 109 4.98 1.90 17.81
N ASN A 110 4.17 2.77 18.42
CA ASN A 110 2.77 2.47 18.79
C ASN A 110 1.74 3.12 17.84
N ILE A 111 2.16 3.53 16.65
CA ILE A 111 1.26 4.11 15.64
C ILE A 111 1.09 3.10 14.52
N ILE A 112 -0.16 2.72 14.26
CA ILE A 112 -0.51 1.93 13.08
C ILE A 112 -0.99 2.92 12.02
N THR A 113 -0.34 2.89 10.85
CA THR A 113 -0.68 3.75 9.71
C THR A 113 -1.15 2.89 8.55
N CYS A 114 -2.29 3.27 7.99
CA CYS A 114 -2.81 2.73 6.74
C CYS A 114 -2.76 3.80 5.65
N SER A 115 -2.33 3.44 4.45
CA SER A 115 -2.27 4.36 3.32
C SER A 115 -2.44 3.68 1.96
N SER A 116 -2.89 4.48 1.00
CA SER A 116 -2.89 4.16 -0.42
C SER A 116 -2.79 5.45 -1.24
N GLU A 117 -2.29 5.35 -2.47
CA GLU A 117 -1.98 6.49 -3.32
C GLU A 117 -2.57 6.36 -4.72
N GLY A 118 -2.73 7.50 -5.40
CA GLY A 118 -3.09 7.54 -6.81
C GLY A 118 -4.51 7.08 -7.15
N ILE A 119 -5.47 7.25 -6.22
CA ILE A 119 -6.84 6.74 -6.36
C ILE A 119 -7.77 7.80 -6.97
N TYR A 120 -8.70 7.40 -7.81
CA TYR A 120 -9.79 8.26 -8.28
C TYR A 120 -11.00 7.40 -8.64
N PRO A 121 -12.22 7.75 -8.20
CA PRO A 121 -12.63 8.99 -7.52
C PRO A 121 -12.19 9.04 -6.05
N LYS A 122 -12.59 10.11 -5.32
CA LYS A 122 -12.28 10.30 -3.89
C LYS A 122 -12.59 9.03 -3.08
N PRO A 123 -11.61 8.43 -2.38
CA PRO A 123 -11.81 7.21 -1.60
C PRO A 123 -12.30 7.49 -0.18
N GLU A 124 -12.80 6.43 0.45
CA GLU A 124 -13.14 6.35 1.87
C GLU A 124 -12.24 5.33 2.56
N LEU A 125 -12.03 5.50 3.86
CA LEU A 125 -11.20 4.61 4.68
C LEU A 125 -11.93 4.28 5.97
N THR A 126 -11.99 2.99 6.29
CA THR A 126 -12.59 2.48 7.52
C THR A 126 -11.63 1.56 8.25
N TRP A 127 -11.72 1.58 9.59
CA TRP A 127 -10.98 0.68 10.46
C TRP A 127 -11.92 -0.31 11.11
N SER A 128 -11.45 -1.54 11.29
CA SER A 128 -12.12 -2.59 12.06
C SER A 128 -11.09 -3.45 12.78
N THR A 129 -11.54 -4.16 13.81
CA THR A 129 -10.73 -5.11 14.57
C THR A 129 -11.43 -6.47 14.65
N SER A 130 -10.63 -7.52 14.81
CA SER A 130 -11.11 -8.85 15.14
C SER A 130 -10.30 -9.38 16.33
N PRO A 131 -10.94 -9.68 17.49
CA PRO A 131 -12.35 -9.42 17.84
C PRO A 131 -12.74 -7.93 17.78
N SER A 132 -14.05 -7.64 17.69
CA SER A 132 -14.55 -6.26 17.60
C SER A 132 -14.22 -5.47 18.87
N SER A 133 -13.48 -4.38 18.72
CA SER A 133 -13.14 -3.43 19.78
C SER A 133 -13.46 -2.01 19.32
N ASN A 134 -13.58 -1.07 20.28
CA ASN A 134 -13.79 0.34 19.99
C ASN A 134 -12.50 0.95 19.42
N VAL A 135 -12.45 1.08 18.10
CA VAL A 135 -11.32 1.70 17.41
C VAL A 135 -11.57 3.19 17.24
N THR A 136 -10.91 4.01 18.04
CA THR A 136 -10.88 5.46 17.80
C THR A 136 -9.83 5.76 16.73
N SER A 137 -10.21 5.69 15.46
CA SER A 137 -9.35 6.13 14.36
C SER A 137 -9.07 7.63 14.51
N LYS A 138 -7.81 8.06 14.37
CA LYS A 138 -7.50 9.49 14.25
C LYS A 138 -7.76 9.97 12.82
N ASN A 139 -7.91 11.30 12.70
CA ASN A 139 -8.23 12.06 11.49
C ASN A 139 -7.79 11.38 10.18
N ILE A 140 -8.74 11.15 9.27
CA ILE A 140 -8.48 10.60 7.95
C ILE A 140 -7.98 11.73 7.06
N THR A 141 -6.80 11.56 6.50
CA THR A 141 -6.19 12.55 5.61
C THR A 141 -6.42 12.12 4.17
N VAL A 142 -7.15 12.94 3.41
CA VAL A 142 -7.40 12.75 1.98
C VAL A 142 -6.81 13.95 1.24
N GLN A 143 -5.72 13.73 0.52
CA GLN A 143 -4.97 14.78 -0.17
C GLN A 143 -5.04 14.60 -1.68
N PRO A 144 -5.50 15.62 -2.44
CA PRO A 144 -5.40 15.60 -3.89
C PRO A 144 -3.96 15.85 -4.34
N THR A 145 -3.58 15.18 -5.41
CA THR A 145 -2.31 15.36 -6.13
C THR A 145 -2.48 16.38 -7.26
N GLU A 146 -1.39 16.84 -7.86
CA GLU A 146 -1.42 17.73 -9.03
C GLU A 146 -2.19 17.15 -10.24
N ARG A 147 -2.19 15.81 -10.35
CA ARG A 147 -2.92 15.03 -11.36
C ARG A 147 -4.39 14.78 -11.00
N LEU A 148 -4.88 15.40 -9.92
CA LEU A 148 -6.24 15.26 -9.39
C LEU A 148 -6.59 13.84 -8.89
N LEU A 149 -5.58 12.99 -8.70
CA LEU A 149 -5.71 11.72 -7.98
C LEU A 149 -5.66 11.96 -6.47
N TYR A 150 -6.14 11.03 -5.66
CA TYR A 150 -6.17 11.11 -4.21
C TYR A 150 -5.16 10.16 -3.56
N ASN A 151 -4.41 10.70 -2.61
CA ASN A 151 -3.68 9.94 -1.62
C ASN A 151 -4.48 9.96 -0.32
N ILE A 152 -4.66 8.79 0.29
CA ILE A 152 -5.43 8.65 1.52
C ILE A 152 -4.56 7.97 2.56
N SER A 153 -4.62 8.49 3.78
CA SER A 153 -3.96 7.87 4.92
C SER A 153 -4.76 8.08 6.20
N SER A 154 -4.63 7.14 7.13
CA SER A 154 -5.16 7.27 8.48
C SER A 154 -4.21 6.58 9.43
N SER A 155 -4.09 7.11 10.63
CA SER A 155 -3.28 6.52 11.68
C SER A 155 -4.11 6.37 12.95
N LEU A 156 -3.81 5.34 13.73
CA LEU A 156 -4.42 5.13 15.03
C LEU A 156 -3.37 4.69 16.04
N ILE A 157 -3.68 4.90 17.32
CA ILE A 157 -2.86 4.43 18.43
C ILE A 157 -3.67 3.33 19.12
N PRO A 158 -3.22 2.06 19.06
CA PRO A 158 -3.82 0.98 19.82
C PRO A 158 -3.92 1.31 21.31
N SER A 159 -5.02 0.95 21.96
CA SER A 159 -5.13 1.03 23.41
C SER A 159 -4.15 0.05 24.07
N SER A 160 -3.75 0.32 25.31
CA SER A 160 -2.95 -0.63 26.11
C SER A 160 -3.72 -1.91 26.46
N SER A 161 -5.06 -1.84 26.46
CA SER A 161 -5.97 -2.98 26.61
C SER A 161 -6.11 -3.82 25.35
N ASP A 162 -5.71 -3.29 24.19
CA ASP A 162 -5.85 -3.97 22.90
C ASP A 162 -4.75 -5.02 22.75
N ARG A 163 -5.06 -6.23 23.21
CA ARG A 163 -4.21 -7.43 23.13
C ARG A 163 -4.79 -8.43 22.13
N ASP A 164 -3.92 -9.10 21.39
CA ASP A 164 -4.27 -10.11 20.37
C ASP A 164 -5.32 -9.64 19.35
N LEU A 165 -5.31 -8.35 19.01
CA LEU A 165 -6.22 -7.78 18.02
C LEU A 165 -5.63 -7.81 16.61
N LYS A 166 -6.46 -8.24 15.65
CA LYS A 166 -6.21 -8.06 14.22
C LYS A 166 -6.84 -6.76 13.74
N TYR A 167 -6.02 -5.75 13.51
CA TYR A 167 -6.44 -4.50 12.88
C TYR A 167 -6.65 -4.72 11.39
N SER A 168 -7.71 -4.13 10.86
CA SER A 168 -8.13 -4.20 9.48
C SER A 168 -8.43 -2.80 8.99
N CYS A 169 -7.67 -2.34 8.00
CA CYS A 169 -7.95 -1.11 7.27
C CYS A 169 -8.56 -1.46 5.93
N THR A 170 -9.73 -0.90 5.64
CA THR A 170 -10.40 -1.05 4.35
C THR A 170 -10.48 0.30 3.68
N ILE A 171 -9.91 0.41 2.49
CA ILE A 171 -10.04 1.59 1.63
C ILE A 171 -10.97 1.22 0.50
N SER A 172 -11.96 2.05 0.23
CA SER A 172 -12.96 1.78 -0.80
C SER A 172 -13.30 3.01 -1.62
N THR A 173 -13.63 2.75 -2.87
CA THR A 173 -14.33 3.68 -3.76
C THR A 173 -15.67 3.05 -4.13
N ARG A 174 -16.49 3.79 -4.89
CA ARG A 174 -17.70 3.24 -5.53
C ARG A 174 -17.44 2.09 -6.51
N ARG A 175 -16.18 1.82 -6.90
CA ARG A 175 -15.81 0.82 -7.91
C ARG A 175 -15.19 -0.43 -7.30
N ASN A 176 -14.25 -0.25 -6.38
CA ASN A 176 -13.52 -1.33 -5.75
C ASN A 176 -13.15 -0.98 -4.31
N GLY A 177 -12.85 -2.01 -3.52
CA GLY A 177 -12.37 -1.85 -2.16
C GLY A 177 -11.28 -2.87 -1.87
N GLU A 178 -10.26 -2.43 -1.13
CA GLU A 178 -9.11 -3.24 -0.77
C GLU A 178 -8.88 -3.17 0.73
N LYS A 179 -8.40 -4.28 1.28
CA LYS A 179 -8.24 -4.45 2.73
C LYS A 179 -6.82 -4.90 3.07
N ALA A 180 -6.22 -4.22 4.03
CA ALA A 180 -4.95 -4.62 4.63
C ALA A 180 -5.15 -4.94 6.11
N THR A 181 -4.41 -5.92 6.63
CA THR A 181 -4.54 -6.34 8.02
C THR A 181 -3.20 -6.45 8.73
N LEU A 182 -3.17 -6.08 10.01
CA LEU A 182 -2.00 -6.17 10.87
C LEU A 182 -2.40 -6.83 12.19
N PHE A 183 -1.70 -7.89 12.58
CA PHE A 183 -1.92 -8.57 13.85
C PHE A 183 -0.94 -8.02 14.89
N LYS A 184 -1.47 -7.63 16.06
CA LYS A 184 -0.66 -7.21 17.21
C LYS A 184 -0.56 -8.38 18.20
N PRO A 185 0.56 -9.14 18.21
CA PRO A 185 0.74 -10.22 19.18
C PRO A 185 0.94 -9.65 20.58
N ASN A 186 0.60 -10.44 21.61
CA ASN A 186 1.04 -10.15 22.96
C ASN A 186 2.57 -10.00 23.01
N PRO A 187 3.10 -9.09 23.85
CA PRO A 187 4.50 -9.16 24.20
C PRO A 187 4.79 -10.58 24.72
N PRO A 188 5.90 -11.22 24.32
CA PRO A 188 6.25 -12.52 24.83
C PRO A 188 6.20 -12.46 26.35
N ASN A 189 5.50 -13.42 26.95
CA ASN A 189 5.51 -13.60 28.40
C ASN A 189 6.99 -13.79 28.75
N ASP A 190 7.62 -12.79 29.38
CA ASP A 190 8.94 -12.99 29.94
C ASP A 190 8.77 -13.82 31.22
N SER A 191 8.44 -15.09 31.00
CA SER A 191 8.69 -16.18 31.92
C SER A 191 10.10 -16.71 31.70
N SER A 192 11.06 -15.87 31.28
CA SER A 192 12.36 -16.02 31.93
C SER A 192 12.13 -15.48 33.34
N GLN A 193 12.01 -16.40 34.30
CA GLN A 193 12.38 -16.05 35.66
C GLN A 193 13.76 -15.41 35.53
N SER A 194 13.83 -14.09 35.66
CA SER A 194 15.08 -13.46 36.02
C SER A 194 15.56 -14.23 37.24
N LEU A 195 16.62 -15.03 37.07
CA LEU A 195 17.30 -15.58 38.23
C LEU A 195 17.75 -14.36 39.02
N HIS A 196 17.00 -14.09 40.09
CA HIS A 196 17.38 -13.14 41.10
C HIS A 196 18.87 -13.43 41.43
N PRO A 197 19.78 -12.44 41.42
CA PRO A 197 21.22 -12.66 41.59
C PRO A 197 21.62 -13.38 42.89
N ASN A 198 20.65 -13.67 43.77
CA ASN A 198 20.84 -14.30 45.06
C ASN A 198 20.61 -15.81 45.05
N GLN A 199 20.23 -16.45 43.93
CA GLN A 199 20.09 -17.92 43.85
C GLN A 199 21.37 -18.65 43.40
N LEU A 200 22.47 -17.94 43.13
CA LEU A 200 23.80 -18.51 42.86
C LEU A 200 24.69 -18.67 44.12
N ARG A 201 24.10 -18.61 45.33
CA ARG A 201 24.86 -18.71 46.59
C ARG A 201 24.71 -20.03 47.36
N ALA A 202 23.99 -21.02 46.85
CA ALA A 202 23.71 -22.25 47.61
C ALA A 202 24.29 -23.56 47.03
N THR A 203 25.01 -23.55 45.91
CA THR A 203 25.56 -24.80 45.32
C THR A 203 27.08 -24.87 45.24
N ILE A 204 27.82 -23.76 45.42
CA ILE A 204 29.29 -23.78 45.36
C ILE A 204 29.94 -23.93 46.75
N GLY A 205 29.21 -23.65 47.83
CA GLY A 205 29.75 -23.74 49.21
C GLY A 205 29.93 -25.17 49.75
N GLY A 206 29.17 -26.15 49.26
CA GLY A 206 29.20 -27.53 49.78
C GLY A 206 30.39 -28.37 49.28
N ILE A 207 30.81 -28.19 48.04
CA ILE A 207 31.85 -29.02 47.40
C ILE A 207 33.25 -28.58 47.89
N ILE A 208 33.47 -27.27 48.05
CA ILE A 208 34.76 -26.73 48.52
C ILE A 208 34.98 -27.05 50.00
N GLY A 209 33.93 -27.00 50.83
CA GLY A 209 34.01 -27.37 52.25
C GLY A 209 34.31 -28.86 52.47
N GLY A 210 33.67 -29.75 51.70
CA GLY A 210 33.92 -31.19 51.78
C GLY A 210 35.36 -31.59 51.41
N LEU A 211 35.92 -30.98 50.34
CA LEU A 211 37.30 -31.24 49.92
C LEU A 211 38.33 -30.74 50.94
N PHE A 212 38.06 -29.62 51.63
CA PHE A 212 38.96 -29.09 52.67
C PHE A 212 39.01 -29.99 53.90
N VAL A 213 37.88 -30.55 54.35
CA VAL A 213 37.85 -31.46 55.51
C VAL A 213 38.59 -32.76 55.22
N ILE A 214 38.46 -33.30 54.00
CA ILE A 214 39.18 -34.52 53.58
C ILE A 214 40.70 -34.26 53.53
N ALA A 215 41.13 -33.11 53.00
CA ALA A 215 42.55 -32.74 52.96
C ALA A 215 43.16 -32.58 54.35
N VAL A 216 42.44 -31.95 55.29
CA VAL A 216 42.90 -31.79 56.68
C VAL A 216 42.97 -33.14 57.39
N LEU A 217 41.98 -34.02 57.23
CA LEU A 217 42.03 -35.38 57.81
C LEU A 217 43.18 -36.21 57.24
N ALA A 218 43.44 -36.12 55.93
CA ALA A 218 44.58 -36.78 55.29
C ALA A 218 45.91 -36.24 55.84
N ALA A 219 46.04 -34.93 56.02
CA ALA A 219 47.23 -34.31 56.59
C ALA A 219 47.47 -34.70 58.05
N VAL A 220 46.41 -34.76 58.87
CA VAL A 220 46.50 -35.21 60.27
C VAL A 220 46.89 -36.69 60.36
N LEU A 221 46.27 -37.55 59.55
CA LEU A 221 46.64 -38.97 59.48
C LEU A 221 48.09 -39.14 59.00
N TRP A 222 48.52 -38.36 58.02
CA TRP A 222 49.91 -38.37 57.55
C TRP A 222 50.88 -37.89 58.63
N TRP A 223 50.54 -36.83 59.36
CA TRP A 223 51.31 -36.30 60.49
C TRP A 223 51.40 -37.31 61.65
N MET A 224 50.31 -37.99 61.98
CA MET A 224 50.30 -39.08 62.97
C MET A 224 51.16 -40.27 62.51
N LYS A 225 51.16 -40.59 61.21
CA LYS A 225 52.02 -41.64 60.64
C LYS A 225 53.51 -41.26 60.66
N ILE A 226 53.84 -39.97 60.49
CA ILE A 226 55.21 -39.44 60.61
C ILE A 226 55.68 -39.43 62.06
N LYS A 227 54.86 -38.94 63.01
CA LYS A 227 55.20 -38.96 64.45
C LYS A 227 55.25 -40.38 65.02
N GLY A 228 54.39 -41.28 64.56
CA GLY A 228 54.38 -42.69 64.95
C GLY A 228 55.59 -43.50 64.45
N ARG A 229 56.34 -43.00 63.46
CA ARG A 229 57.61 -43.59 63.00
C ARG A 229 58.84 -43.07 63.73
N PHE A 230 58.72 -42.00 64.54
CA PHE A 230 59.82 -41.43 65.31
C PHE A 230 59.86 -41.85 66.79
N LEU A 231 58.84 -42.59 67.26
CA LEU A 231 58.80 -43.16 68.62
C LEU A 231 58.63 -44.68 68.56
N ARG A 232 59.51 -45.35 67.83
CA ARG A 232 59.78 -46.80 67.94
C ARG A 232 61.09 -47.14 67.22
N SER A 233 62.23 -46.81 67.82
CA SER A 233 63.25 -47.82 68.03
C SER A 233 64.21 -47.39 69.15
N PRO A 234 64.49 -48.29 70.10
CA PRO A 234 65.36 -48.08 71.25
C PRO A 234 66.82 -48.41 70.94
N TYR A 235 67.66 -48.03 71.91
CA TYR A 235 69.11 -48.22 72.07
C TYR A 235 69.99 -47.14 71.43
#